data_AF-A0A4P6BLL5-F1
#
_entry.id   AF-A0A4P6BLL5-F1
#
_cell.length_a   1.000
_cell.length_b   1.000
_cell.length_c   1.000
_cell.angle_alpha   90.00
_cell.angle_beta   90.00
_cell.angle_gamma   90.00
#
_symmetry.space_group_name_H-M   'P 1'
#
loop_
_entity.id
_entity.type
_entity.pdbx_description
1 polymer ?
#
loop_
_entity_poly.entity_id
_entity_poly.type
_entity_poly.pdbx_seq_one_letter_code
_entity_poly.pdbx_strand_id
1 'polypeptide(L)'
;MAITVSQGSGTCARCKRKLTNPHSVARSLGPVCYSKSGGGAFDADLQADEKEWARREQLLKAGGEIDLGVNWEYPDPGNMIASYNMRVSVRYREGAYEAYGHITLAGKEAQEIVFARGQDLKVIYREAVAAGPTYTAMAYRARQEAGREAMRQWRQSRKERMAG
;
A
#
# COMPACT_ATOMS: atom_id res chain seq x y z
N MET A 1 18.55 -7.66 -9.59
CA MET A 1 17.74 -8.86 -9.31
C MET A 1 16.46 -8.76 -10.11
N ALA A 2 16.30 -9.59 -11.13
CA ALA A 2 15.08 -9.62 -11.95
C ALA A 2 14.00 -10.42 -11.21
N ILE A 3 12.91 -9.75 -10.83
CA ILE A 3 11.74 -10.41 -10.24
C ILE A 3 10.97 -11.03 -11.40
N THR A 4 11.12 -12.34 -11.58
CA THR A 4 10.29 -13.14 -12.48
C THR A 4 8.85 -13.09 -11.99
N VAL A 5 8.03 -12.22 -12.61
CA VAL A 5 6.59 -12.16 -12.38
C VAL A 5 5.98 -13.39 -13.04
N SER A 6 5.70 -14.44 -12.24
CA SER A 6 4.95 -15.60 -12.71
C SER A 6 3.57 -15.14 -13.19
N GLN A 7 3.32 -15.27 -14.48
CA GLN A 7 2.04 -15.02 -15.12
C GLN A 7 0.97 -15.97 -14.57
N GLY A 8 -0.09 -15.39 -13.99
CA GLY A 8 -1.33 -16.06 -13.61
C GLY A 8 -2.10 -15.17 -12.66
N SER A 9 -3.30 -14.68 -12.90
CA SER A 9 -4.33 -14.87 -13.92
C SER A 9 -5.10 -13.53 -13.95
N GLY A 10 -5.71 -13.14 -15.07
CA GLY A 10 -6.36 -11.84 -15.26
C GLY A 10 -7.60 -11.57 -14.39
N THR A 11 -7.68 -12.14 -13.20
CA THR A 11 -8.84 -12.19 -12.32
C THR A 11 -8.42 -11.97 -10.86
N CYS A 12 -9.23 -11.21 -10.13
CA CYS A 12 -8.95 -10.78 -8.78
C CYS A 12 -9.10 -11.90 -7.75
N ALA A 13 -8.10 -12.12 -6.90
CA ALA A 13 -8.09 -13.14 -5.85
C ALA A 13 -9.22 -12.95 -4.82
N ARG A 14 -9.61 -11.69 -4.51
CA ARG A 14 -10.59 -11.36 -3.46
C ARG A 14 -12.04 -11.37 -3.93
N CYS A 15 -12.34 -10.90 -5.14
CA CYS A 15 -13.72 -10.81 -5.65
C CYS A 15 -13.98 -11.59 -6.95
N LYS A 16 -12.96 -12.27 -7.50
CA LYS A 16 -13.04 -13.11 -8.70
C LYS A 16 -13.51 -12.38 -9.98
N ARG A 17 -13.57 -11.05 -9.99
CA ARG A 17 -13.81 -10.25 -11.20
C ARG A 17 -12.54 -10.14 -12.03
N LYS A 18 -12.67 -10.04 -13.36
CA LYS A 18 -11.55 -9.80 -14.27
C LYS A 18 -10.85 -8.50 -13.88
N LEU A 19 -9.53 -8.51 -13.78
CA LEU A 19 -8.70 -7.31 -13.59
C LEU A 19 -8.69 -6.56 -14.91
N THR A 20 -9.71 -5.73 -15.11
CA THR A 20 -9.92 -4.97 -16.35
C THR A 20 -9.23 -3.61 -16.35
N ASN A 21 -8.76 -3.13 -15.19
CA ASN A 21 -8.08 -1.85 -15.08
C ASN A 21 -6.56 -2.03 -15.25
N PRO A 22 -5.92 -1.41 -16.27
CA PRO A 22 -4.47 -1.38 -16.44
C PRO A 22 -3.71 -1.00 -15.16
N HIS A 23 -4.28 -0.13 -14.31
CA HIS A 23 -3.69 0.27 -13.02
C HIS A 23 -3.55 -0.89 -12.01
N SER A 24 -4.40 -1.93 -12.09
CA SER A 24 -4.29 -3.10 -11.20
C SER A 24 -3.13 -4.03 -11.58
N VAL A 25 -2.74 -4.01 -12.86
CA VAL A 25 -1.64 -4.82 -13.40
C VAL A 25 -0.31 -4.05 -13.38
N ALA A 26 -0.33 -2.74 -13.67
CA ALA A 26 0.85 -1.90 -13.81
C ALA A 26 1.53 -1.49 -12.48
N ARG A 27 0.82 -1.50 -11.35
CA ARG A 27 1.34 -1.07 -10.03
C ARG A 27 1.89 -2.21 -9.16
N SER A 28 2.23 -3.37 -9.74
CA SER A 28 2.75 -4.54 -9.00
C SER A 28 1.82 -5.06 -7.88
N LEU A 29 0.51 -4.73 -7.93
CA LEU A 29 -0.50 -5.16 -6.97
C LEU A 29 -0.79 -6.67 -7.06
N GLY A 30 -0.42 -7.31 -8.17
CA GLY A 30 -0.69 -8.73 -8.43
C GLY A 30 -2.20 -8.98 -8.58
N PRO A 31 -2.73 -10.13 -8.11
CA PRO A 31 -4.13 -10.48 -8.35
C PRO A 31 -5.13 -9.73 -7.44
N VAL A 32 -4.76 -8.61 -6.79
CA VAL A 32 -5.67 -7.88 -5.88
C VAL A 32 -6.31 -6.69 -6.61
N CYS A 33 -7.64 -6.57 -6.54
CA CYS A 33 -8.36 -5.45 -7.13
C CYS A 33 -8.04 -4.14 -6.40
N TYR A 34 -7.73 -3.08 -7.16
CA TYR A 34 -7.50 -1.74 -6.62
C TYR A 34 -8.63 -1.25 -5.69
N SER A 35 -9.89 -1.35 -6.11
CA SER A 35 -11.02 -0.93 -5.27
C SER A 35 -11.17 -1.74 -3.97
N LYS A 36 -10.76 -3.00 -3.97
CA LYS A 36 -10.82 -3.87 -2.77
C LYS A 36 -9.62 -3.71 -1.85
N SER A 37 -8.57 -3.01 -2.27
CA SER A 37 -7.52 -2.52 -1.39
C SER A 37 -7.75 -1.09 -0.92
N GLY A 38 -8.95 -0.52 -1.18
CA GLY A 38 -9.33 0.85 -0.80
C GLY A 38 -8.96 1.91 -1.85
N GLY A 39 -8.45 1.51 -3.01
CA GLY A 39 -8.24 2.40 -4.15
C GLY A 39 -9.53 3.05 -4.63
N GLY A 40 -9.43 4.28 -5.15
CA GLY A 40 -10.58 5.10 -5.51
C GLY A 40 -10.98 6.10 -4.43
N ALA A 41 -10.57 5.91 -3.17
CA ALA A 41 -10.93 6.77 -2.06
C ALA A 41 -10.52 8.24 -2.26
N PHE A 42 -9.39 8.46 -2.92
CA PHE A 42 -8.82 9.79 -3.18
C PHE A 42 -8.56 10.03 -4.69
N ASP A 43 -9.13 9.20 -5.57
CA ASP A 43 -8.91 9.36 -7.02
C ASP A 43 -9.55 10.67 -7.54
N ALA A 44 -10.66 11.11 -6.93
CA ALA A 44 -11.32 12.37 -7.27
C ALA A 44 -10.43 13.59 -6.99
N ASP A 45 -9.58 13.52 -5.95
CA ASP A 45 -8.64 14.60 -5.60
C ASP A 45 -7.60 14.86 -6.70
N LEU A 46 -7.36 13.87 -7.57
CA LEU A 46 -6.46 14.00 -8.71
C LEU A 46 -7.06 14.83 -9.86
N GLN A 47 -8.37 15.04 -9.84
CA GLN A 47 -9.11 15.83 -10.83
C GLN A 47 -9.40 17.25 -10.33
N ALA A 48 -8.77 17.67 -9.23
CA ALA A 48 -8.90 19.02 -8.69
C ALA A 48 -8.45 20.07 -9.72
N ASP A 49 -9.10 21.24 -9.69
CA ASP A 49 -8.77 22.36 -10.55
C ASP A 49 -7.44 23.05 -10.15
N GLU A 50 -6.95 23.93 -11.01
CA GLU A 50 -5.68 24.65 -10.76
C GLU A 50 -5.72 25.54 -9.52
N LYS A 51 -6.89 26.05 -9.15
CA LYS A 51 -7.06 26.89 -7.96
C LYS A 51 -6.86 26.05 -6.69
N GLU A 52 -7.42 24.86 -6.65
CA GLU A 52 -7.25 23.92 -5.55
C GLU A 52 -5.82 23.41 -5.47
N TRP A 53 -5.16 23.13 -6.61
CA TRP A 53 -3.74 22.77 -6.61
C TRP A 53 -2.85 23.89 -6.06
N ALA A 54 -3.10 25.14 -6.45
CA ALA A 54 -2.38 26.29 -5.90
C ALA A 54 -2.61 26.45 -4.39
N ARG A 55 -3.85 26.24 -3.91
CA ARG A 55 -4.16 26.26 -2.47
C ARG A 55 -3.38 25.19 -1.70
N ARG A 56 -3.32 23.97 -2.24
CA ARG A 56 -2.55 22.86 -1.66
C ARG A 56 -1.06 23.17 -1.61
N GLU A 57 -0.49 23.73 -2.68
CA GLU A 57 0.91 24.13 -2.70
C GLU A 57 1.23 25.17 -1.61
N GLN A 58 0.38 26.19 -1.46
CA GLN A 58 0.56 27.22 -0.44
C GLN A 58 0.49 26.63 0.97
N LEU A 59 -0.50 25.77 1.22
CA LEU A 59 -0.65 25.06 2.49
C LEU A 59 0.63 24.29 2.85
N LEU A 60 1.13 23.48 1.91
CA LEU A 60 2.29 22.63 2.13
C LEU A 60 3.56 23.46 2.33
N LYS A 61 3.79 24.47 1.49
CA LYS A 61 4.97 25.37 1.61
C LYS A 61 4.96 26.19 2.91
N ALA A 62 3.79 26.42 3.51
CA ALA A 62 3.65 27.04 4.83
C ALA A 62 3.92 26.08 6.01
N GLY A 63 4.31 24.83 5.73
CA GLY A 63 4.54 23.80 6.75
C GLY A 63 3.30 22.98 7.11
N GLY A 64 2.20 23.13 6.38
CA GLY A 64 1.03 22.28 6.50
C GLY A 64 1.26 20.88 5.91
N GLU A 65 0.35 19.97 6.23
CA GLU A 65 0.34 18.60 5.70
C GLU A 65 -1.04 18.26 5.13
N ILE A 66 -1.07 17.42 4.09
CA ILE A 66 -2.31 16.86 3.55
C ILE A 66 -2.35 15.38 3.91
N ASP A 67 -3.34 15.01 4.72
CA ASP A 67 -3.55 13.63 5.16
C ASP A 67 -4.50 12.87 4.23
N LEU A 68 -4.08 11.67 3.82
CA LEU A 68 -4.83 10.74 2.96
C LEU A 68 -5.28 9.50 3.75
N GLY A 69 -5.54 9.67 5.05
CA GLY A 69 -6.20 8.69 5.93
C GLY A 69 -5.26 7.71 6.62
N VAL A 70 -5.77 7.07 7.69
CA VAL A 70 -4.99 6.37 8.75
C VAL A 70 -5.22 4.85 8.85
N ASN A 71 -5.91 4.21 7.90
CA ASN A 71 -6.30 2.80 7.99
C ASN A 71 -5.74 1.91 6.87
N TRP A 72 -4.65 2.33 6.24
CA TRP A 72 -3.99 1.51 5.23
C TRP A 72 -3.21 0.39 5.91
N GLU A 73 -3.31 -0.84 5.41
CA GLU A 73 -2.56 -1.95 5.98
C GLU A 73 -1.11 -1.91 5.51
N TYR A 74 -0.16 -2.19 6.41
CA TYR A 74 1.26 -2.31 6.07
C TYR A 74 1.70 -3.80 6.13
N PRO A 75 2.53 -4.27 5.19
CA PRO A 75 2.96 -5.67 5.15
C PRO A 75 3.93 -6.00 6.28
N ASP A 76 3.74 -7.17 6.90
CA ASP A 76 4.67 -7.74 7.87
C ASP A 76 4.96 -9.20 7.53
N PRO A 77 6.20 -9.51 7.11
CA PRO A 77 6.61 -10.86 6.79
C PRO A 77 6.57 -11.74 8.05
N GLY A 78 5.66 -12.73 8.06
CA GLY A 78 5.55 -13.72 9.13
C GLY A 78 4.33 -13.58 10.02
N ASN A 79 3.56 -12.50 9.90
CA ASN A 79 2.34 -12.31 10.67
C ASN A 79 1.09 -12.65 9.86
N MET A 80 0.22 -13.48 10.44
CA MET A 80 -1.05 -13.87 9.83
C MET A 80 -2.18 -12.88 10.12
N ILE A 81 -2.02 -12.00 11.11
CA ILE A 81 -3.04 -11.05 11.57
C ILE A 81 -2.59 -9.63 11.21
N ALA A 82 -3.53 -8.80 10.73
CA ALA A 82 -3.27 -7.39 10.49
C ALA A 82 -3.01 -6.70 11.84
N SER A 83 -1.77 -6.25 12.06
CA SER A 83 -1.36 -5.53 13.28
C SER A 83 -0.69 -4.19 12.99
N TYR A 84 -0.66 -3.78 11.73
CA TYR A 84 0.04 -2.58 11.27
C TYR A 84 -0.90 -1.66 10.50
N ASN A 85 -0.98 -0.42 10.98
CA ASN A 85 -1.71 0.64 10.32
C ASN A 85 -0.71 1.66 9.79
N MET A 86 -0.99 2.16 8.59
CA MET A 86 -0.21 3.17 7.91
C MET A 86 -1.12 4.38 7.63
N ARG A 87 -0.65 5.56 8.03
CA ARG A 87 -1.23 6.84 7.65
C ARG A 87 -0.41 7.44 6.51
N VAL A 88 -1.06 7.76 5.39
CA VAL A 88 -0.36 8.36 4.24
C VAL A 88 -0.58 9.85 4.26
N SER A 89 0.47 10.63 4.08
CA SER A 89 0.39 12.09 4.05
C SER A 89 1.36 12.68 3.03
N VAL A 90 1.10 13.93 2.64
CA VAL A 90 1.98 14.75 1.81
C VAL A 90 2.43 15.96 2.61
N ARG A 91 3.73 16.26 2.58
CA ARG A 91 4.33 17.46 3.20
C ARG A 91 5.31 18.14 2.26
N TYR A 92 5.70 19.37 2.56
CA TYR A 92 6.83 20.03 1.93
C TYR A 92 7.98 20.17 2.94
N ARG A 93 9.15 19.64 2.59
CA ARG A 93 10.32 19.62 3.48
C ARG A 93 11.60 19.78 2.68
N GLU A 94 12.48 20.67 3.15
CA GLU A 94 13.81 20.87 2.58
C GLU A 94 13.76 21.12 1.06
N GLY A 95 12.84 22.00 0.64
CA GLY A 95 12.71 22.41 -0.75
C GLY A 95 11.97 21.44 -1.67
N ALA A 96 11.43 20.31 -1.19
CA ALA A 96 10.72 19.34 -2.02
C ALA A 96 9.44 18.82 -1.35
N TYR A 97 8.49 18.35 -2.15
CA TYR A 97 7.31 17.63 -1.69
C TYR A 97 7.66 16.17 -1.39
N GLU A 98 7.11 15.63 -0.31
CA GLU A 98 7.27 14.24 0.10
C GLU A 98 5.90 13.59 0.26
N ALA A 99 5.68 12.47 -0.41
CA ALA A 99 4.63 11.52 -0.09
C ALA A 99 5.22 10.51 0.90
N TYR A 100 4.67 10.43 2.09
CA TYR A 100 5.21 9.60 3.15
C TYR A 100 4.12 8.85 3.92
N GLY A 101 4.55 7.81 4.62
CA GLY A 101 3.71 6.98 5.46
C GLY A 101 4.22 6.94 6.89
N HIS A 102 3.32 7.17 7.84
CA HIS A 102 3.57 6.93 9.25
C HIS A 102 2.97 5.58 9.65
N ILE A 103 3.84 4.63 10.01
CA ILE A 103 3.48 3.26 10.33
C ILE A 103 3.44 3.11 11.85
N THR A 104 2.29 2.71 12.35
CA THR A 104 2.09 2.45 13.78
C THR A 104 1.99 0.95 13.98
N LEU A 105 2.87 0.44 14.85
CA LEU A 105 2.99 -0.97 15.21
C LEU A 105 2.69 -1.11 16.71
N ALA A 106 1.83 -2.04 17.09
CA ALA A 106 1.58 -2.29 18.51
C ALA A 106 2.88 -2.72 19.21
N GLY A 107 3.30 -1.99 20.25
CA GLY A 107 4.49 -2.29 21.02
C GLY A 107 5.83 -2.01 20.33
N LYS A 108 5.85 -1.31 19.18
CA LYS A 108 7.09 -0.78 18.57
C LYS A 108 6.97 0.72 18.34
N GLU A 109 8.12 1.37 18.22
CA GLU A 109 8.18 2.78 17.82
C GLU A 109 7.59 2.96 16.42
N ALA A 110 6.92 4.09 16.23
CA ALA A 110 6.39 4.45 14.94
C ALA A 110 7.52 4.65 13.93
N GLN A 111 7.27 4.26 12.69
CA GLN A 111 8.24 4.39 11.61
C GLN A 111 7.71 5.29 10.51
N GLU A 112 8.59 6.09 9.93
CA GLU A 112 8.28 6.91 8.78
C GLU A 112 8.93 6.31 7.53
N ILE A 113 8.17 6.24 6.43
CA ILE A 113 8.71 5.82 5.13
C ILE A 113 8.31 6.86 4.08
N VAL A 114 9.29 7.36 3.33
CA VAL A 114 9.04 8.23 2.18
C VAL A 114 8.84 7.36 0.94
N PHE A 115 7.68 7.48 0.30
CA PHE A 115 7.34 6.74 -0.93
C PHE A 115 7.84 7.45 -2.19
N ALA A 116 7.77 8.77 -2.19
CA ALA A 116 8.20 9.61 -3.30
C ALA A 116 8.62 11.00 -2.78
N ARG A 117 9.63 11.58 -3.43
CA ARG A 117 10.12 12.94 -3.15
C ARG A 117 10.40 13.67 -4.46
N GLY A 118 9.98 14.93 -4.60
CA GLY A 118 10.15 15.68 -5.84
C GLY A 118 9.61 17.11 -5.80
N GLN A 119 9.80 17.83 -6.90
CA GLN A 119 9.40 19.24 -7.03
C GLN A 119 7.97 19.43 -7.55
N ASP A 120 7.39 18.42 -8.20
CA ASP A 120 6.05 18.48 -8.76
C ASP A 120 5.02 17.91 -7.77
N LEU A 121 4.21 18.79 -7.17
CA LEU A 121 3.18 18.37 -6.21
C LEU A 121 2.19 17.38 -6.82
N LYS A 122 1.74 17.56 -8.08
CA LYS A 122 0.73 16.70 -8.69
C LYS A 122 1.26 15.28 -8.87
N VAL A 123 2.53 15.14 -9.23
CA VAL A 123 3.20 13.83 -9.32
C VAL A 123 3.31 13.20 -7.93
N ILE A 124 3.79 13.93 -6.92
CA ILE A 124 3.96 13.39 -5.56
C ILE A 124 2.62 13.03 -4.92
N TYR A 125 1.58 13.84 -5.12
CA TYR A 125 0.23 13.56 -4.64
C TYR A 125 -0.35 12.29 -5.27
N ARG A 126 -0.10 12.06 -6.57
CA ARG A 126 -0.53 10.83 -7.25
C ARG A 126 0.13 9.58 -6.65
N GLU A 127 1.41 9.67 -6.29
CA GLU A 127 2.11 8.58 -5.60
C GLU A 127 1.55 8.36 -4.19
N ALA A 128 1.23 9.42 -3.46
CA ALA A 128 0.58 9.32 -2.16
C ALA A 128 -0.79 8.63 -2.22
N VAL A 129 -1.65 9.04 -3.17
CA VAL A 129 -2.96 8.39 -3.41
C VAL A 129 -2.80 6.91 -3.79
N ALA A 130 -1.74 6.57 -4.52
CA ALA A 130 -1.44 5.19 -4.91
C ALA A 130 -0.90 4.33 -3.74
N ALA A 131 -0.20 4.94 -2.77
CA ALA A 131 0.55 4.22 -1.75
C ALA A 131 -0.36 3.37 -0.87
N GLY A 132 -1.40 3.96 -0.28
CA GLY A 132 -2.32 3.26 0.63
C GLY A 132 -2.90 1.95 0.08
N PRO A 133 -3.55 1.99 -1.10
CA PRO A 133 -4.05 0.79 -1.77
C PRO A 133 -2.97 -0.21 -2.16
N THR A 134 -1.75 0.27 -2.45
CA THR A 134 -0.61 -0.58 -2.81
C THR A 134 -0.10 -1.37 -1.64
N TYR A 135 0.20 -0.70 -0.52
CA TYR A 135 0.63 -1.36 0.70
C TYR A 135 -0.43 -2.30 1.26
N THR A 136 -1.72 -1.93 1.15
CA THR A 136 -2.82 -2.81 1.57
C THR A 136 -2.88 -4.09 0.73
N ALA A 137 -2.67 -4.00 -0.59
CA ALA A 137 -2.57 -5.18 -1.44
C ALA A 137 -1.34 -6.04 -1.10
N MET A 138 -0.19 -5.40 -0.81
CA MET A 138 1.02 -6.10 -0.37
C MET A 138 0.80 -6.84 0.96
N ALA A 139 0.18 -6.19 1.94
CA ALA A 139 -0.13 -6.77 3.24
C ALA A 139 -1.05 -7.99 3.12
N TYR A 140 -2.07 -7.91 2.27
CA TYR A 140 -2.92 -9.06 1.96
C TYR A 140 -2.13 -10.25 1.41
N ARG A 141 -1.21 -10.02 0.48
CA ARG A 141 -0.37 -11.09 -0.10
C ARG A 141 0.56 -11.70 0.95
N ALA A 142 1.23 -10.87 1.75
CA ALA A 142 2.11 -11.31 2.82
C ALA A 142 1.37 -12.26 3.79
N ARG A 143 0.13 -11.94 4.17
CA ARG A 143 -0.70 -12.82 5.02
C ARG A 143 -1.06 -14.14 4.34
N GLN A 144 -1.37 -14.13 3.04
CA GLN A 144 -1.65 -15.36 2.28
C GLN A 144 -0.41 -16.24 2.16
N GLU A 145 0.77 -15.65 2.02
CA GLU A 145 2.05 -16.37 2.00
C GLU A 145 2.35 -16.97 3.37
N ALA A 146 2.26 -16.17 4.44
CA ALA A 146 2.45 -16.64 5.82
C ALA A 146 1.48 -17.78 6.19
N GLY A 147 0.19 -17.66 5.83
CA GLY A 147 -0.79 -18.72 6.08
C GLY A 147 -0.50 -20.02 5.31
N ARG A 148 -0.02 -19.92 4.06
CA ARG A 148 0.40 -21.10 3.28
C ARG A 148 1.63 -21.76 3.89
N GLU A 149 2.59 -20.98 4.36
CA GLU A 149 3.79 -21.48 5.02
C GLU A 149 3.46 -22.17 6.36
N ALA A 150 2.65 -21.52 7.21
CA ALA A 150 2.19 -22.10 8.47
C ALA A 150 1.45 -23.44 8.25
N MET A 151 0.61 -23.53 7.21
CA MET A 151 -0.06 -24.78 6.86
C MET A 151 0.91 -25.87 6.40
N ARG A 152 1.97 -25.52 5.66
CA ARG A 152 3.02 -26.48 5.27
C ARG A 152 3.76 -27.01 6.50
N GLN A 153 4.17 -26.12 7.40
CA GLN A 153 4.85 -26.48 8.64
C GLN A 153 3.98 -27.37 9.55
N TRP A 154 2.68 -27.05 9.67
CA TRP A 154 1.73 -27.89 10.43
C TRP A 154 1.58 -29.29 9.84
N ARG A 155 1.49 -29.41 8.51
CA ARG A 155 1.40 -30.72 7.84
C ARG A 155 2.66 -31.55 8.04
N GLN A 156 3.83 -30.91 8.02
CA GLN A 156 5.10 -31.58 8.24
C GLN A 156 5.23 -32.09 9.69
N SER A 157 5.03 -31.22 10.67
CA SER A 157 5.07 -31.59 12.09
C SER A 157 4.04 -32.66 12.47
N ARG A 158 2.85 -32.64 11.87
CA ARG A 158 1.84 -33.70 12.05
C ARG A 158 2.30 -35.05 11.50
N LYS A 159 2.98 -35.08 10.35
CA LYS A 159 3.52 -36.32 9.78
C LYS A 159 4.63 -36.89 10.67
N GLU A 160 5.53 -36.04 11.15
CA GLU A 160 6.62 -36.43 12.06
C GLU A 160 6.07 -37.01 13.37
N ARG A 161 5.02 -36.40 13.96
CA ARG A 161 4.36 -36.91 15.17
C ARG A 161 3.55 -38.20 14.99
N MET A 162 3.21 -38.59 13.77
CA MET A 162 2.52 -39.85 13.48
C MET A 162 3.48 -40.98 13.11
N ALA A 163 4.75 -40.65 12.83
CA ALA A 163 5.78 -41.60 12.42
C ALA A 163 6.72 -42.02 13.57
N GLY A 164 6.63 -41.35 14.72
CA GLY A 164 7.29 -41.74 15.98
C GLY A 164 6.27 -42.19 17.00
#